data_AF-A0A430HHN7-F1
#
_entry.id   AF-A0A430HHN7-F1
#
_cell.length_a   1.000
_cell.length_b   1.000
_cell.length_c   1.000
_cell.angle_alpha   90.00
_cell.angle_beta   90.00
_cell.angle_gamma   90.00
#
_symmetry.space_group_name_H-M   'P 1'
#
loop_
_entity.id
_entity.type
_entity.pdbx_description
1 polymer ?
#
loop_
_entity_poly.entity_id
_entity_poly.type
_entity_poly.pdbx_seq_one_letter_code
_entity_poly.pdbx_strand_id
1 'polypeptide(L)'
;MAYDFVVGWRSKRPGSSAHVGAIDYRDMTALAALMRRSDSFFLARLTDIYKDQSFSSGEVRQALAQLLPLMCVSLSGAERALLDKLVAVLCFASHKDDGLHALAD
;
A
#
# COMPACT_ATOMS: atom_id res chain seq x y z
N MET A 1 10.67 9.45 6.03
CA MET A 1 9.62 8.94 5.13
C MET A 1 8.34 8.81 5.96
N ALA A 2 7.21 8.38 5.42
CA ALA A 2 6.02 8.11 6.25
C ALA A 2 5.80 6.60 6.43
N TYR A 3 6.06 5.82 5.38
CA TYR A 3 6.05 4.35 5.47
C TYR A 3 7.08 3.73 4.53
N ASP A 4 7.67 2.63 4.98
CA ASP A 4 8.38 1.66 4.14
C ASP A 4 7.58 0.37 4.00
N PHE A 5 7.38 -0.08 2.77
CA PHE A 5 6.66 -1.31 2.47
C PHE A 5 7.60 -2.50 2.35
N VAL A 6 7.35 -3.54 3.13
CA VAL A 6 8.11 -4.78 3.15
C VAL A 6 7.20 -5.99 2.98
N VAL A 7 7.57 -6.90 2.09
CA VAL A 7 6.88 -8.19 1.86
C VAL A 7 7.75 -9.33 2.39
N GLY A 8 7.16 -10.33 3.02
CA GLY A 8 7.90 -11.54 3.46
C GLY A 8 8.65 -11.41 4.80
N TRP A 9 8.26 -10.45 5.65
CA TRP A 9 8.90 -10.13 6.95
C TRP A 9 8.94 -11.31 7.93
N ARG A 10 8.01 -12.27 7.84
CA ARG A 10 7.93 -13.43 8.75
C ARG A 10 8.49 -14.73 8.19
N SER A 11 8.99 -14.75 6.96
CA SER A 11 9.53 -16.00 6.42
C SER A 11 10.82 -16.37 7.16
N LYS A 12 10.92 -17.63 7.59
CA LYS A 12 12.11 -18.21 8.24
C LYS A 12 13.31 -18.34 7.30
N ARG A 13 13.18 -17.96 6.03
CA ARG A 13 14.26 -18.00 5.04
C ARG A 13 15.04 -16.69 5.06
N PRO A 14 16.35 -16.71 5.35
CA PRO A 14 17.19 -15.51 5.24
C PRO A 14 17.04 -14.86 3.86
N GLY A 15 16.79 -13.55 3.81
CA GLY A 15 16.63 -12.79 2.56
C GLY A 15 15.24 -12.82 1.92
N SER A 16 14.22 -13.33 2.61
CA SER A 16 12.84 -13.34 2.08
C SER A 16 12.10 -12.01 2.21
N SER A 17 12.59 -11.10 3.07
CA SER A 17 12.00 -9.78 3.20
C SER A 17 12.50 -8.87 2.08
N ALA A 18 11.57 -8.33 1.30
CA ALA A 18 11.88 -7.39 0.22
C ALA A 18 11.23 -6.04 0.51
N HIS A 19 12.02 -4.97 0.52
CA HIS A 19 11.50 -3.60 0.44
C HIS A 19 10.96 -3.39 -0.98
N VAL A 20 9.70 -2.98 -1.08
CA VAL A 20 8.95 -2.95 -2.35
C VAL A 20 8.43 -1.57 -2.70
N GLY A 21 8.59 -0.59 -1.81
CA GLY A 21 8.16 0.78 -2.03
C GLY A 21 8.09 1.57 -0.73
N ALA A 22 7.79 2.86 -0.86
CA ALA A 22 7.66 3.75 0.28
C ALA A 22 6.69 4.90 0.00
N ILE A 23 6.06 5.41 1.06
CA ILE A 23 5.22 6.61 1.02
C ILE A 23 5.97 7.74 1.72
N ASP A 24 6.03 8.90 1.08
CA ASP A 24 6.57 10.12 1.67
C ASP A 24 5.46 10.97 2.31
N TYR A 25 5.81 11.88 3.22
CA TYR A 25 4.85 12.88 3.74
C TYR A 25 4.21 13.74 2.64
N ARG A 26 4.91 13.93 1.51
CA ARG A 26 4.40 14.63 0.33
C ARG A 26 3.25 13.88 -0.36
N ASP A 27 3.19 12.56 -0.20
CA ASP A 27 2.15 11.71 -0.75
C ASP A 27 0.86 11.78 0.09
N MET A 28 0.90 12.32 1.33
CA MET A 28 -0.26 12.33 2.24
C MET A 28 -1.46 13.11 1.70
N THR A 29 -1.21 14.21 0.97
CA THR A 29 -2.30 14.98 0.36
C THR A 29 -3.00 14.18 -0.74
N ALA A 30 -2.25 13.40 -1.52
CA ALA A 30 -2.79 12.49 -2.52
C ALA A 30 -3.52 11.29 -1.86
N LEU A 31 -2.99 10.77 -0.74
CA LEU A 31 -3.62 9.70 0.02
C LEU A 31 -5.01 10.12 0.54
N ALA A 32 -5.09 11.30 1.16
CA ALA A 32 -6.36 11.86 1.64
C ALA A 32 -7.35 12.17 0.50
N ALA A 33 -6.85 12.48 -0.70
CA ALA A 33 -7.71 12.66 -1.87
C ALA A 33 -8.24 11.32 -2.40
N LEU A 34 -7.40 10.29 -2.49
CA LEU A 34 -7.81 8.93 -2.89
C LEU A 34 -8.82 8.32 -1.91
N MET A 35 -8.66 8.52 -0.61
CA MET A 35 -9.63 8.07 0.40
C MET A 35 -11.02 8.66 0.22
N ARG A 36 -11.13 9.90 -0.26
CA ARG A 36 -12.44 10.51 -0.56
C ARG A 36 -13.13 9.89 -1.77
N ARG A 37 -12.41 9.10 -2.57
CA ARG A 37 -12.90 8.44 -3.78
C ARG A 37 -13.17 6.95 -3.61
N SER A 38 -12.68 6.35 -2.52
CA SER A 38 -12.82 4.92 -2.25
C SER A 38 -12.91 4.66 -0.76
N ASP A 39 -13.88 3.84 -0.37
CA ASP A 39 -13.99 3.30 0.99
C ASP A 39 -13.00 2.12 1.18
N SER A 40 -11.72 2.41 0.98
CA SER A 40 -10.67 1.41 1.08
C SER A 40 -10.12 1.34 2.50
N PHE A 41 -10.28 0.19 3.15
CA PHE A 41 -9.73 -0.06 4.47
C PHE A 41 -8.19 0.07 4.46
N PHE A 42 -7.56 -0.29 3.35
CA PHE A 42 -6.11 -0.18 3.18
C PHE A 42 -5.66 1.28 3.18
N LEU A 43 -6.29 2.14 2.38
CA LEU A 43 -5.98 3.58 2.39
C LEU A 43 -6.26 4.21 3.75
N ALA A 44 -7.37 3.83 4.40
CA ALA A 44 -7.71 4.31 5.73
C ALA A 44 -6.63 3.95 6.75
N ARG A 45 -6.15 2.71 6.76
CA ARG A 45 -5.08 2.26 7.68
C ARG A 45 -3.74 2.94 7.43
N LEU A 46 -3.43 3.29 6.17
CA LEU A 46 -2.22 4.04 5.83
C LEU A 46 -2.25 5.53 6.25
N THR A 47 -3.36 6.03 6.81
CA THR A 47 -3.35 7.38 7.41
C THR A 47 -2.80 7.42 8.82
N ASP A 48 -2.74 6.28 9.53
CA ASP A 48 -2.17 6.21 10.87
C ASP A 48 -0.64 6.07 10.82
N ILE A 49 0.02 7.09 10.25
CA ILE A 49 1.47 7.16 9.99
C ILE A 49 2.37 7.00 11.22
N TYR A 50 1.81 6.89 12.43
CA TYR A 50 2.55 6.71 13.67
C TYR A 50 2.64 5.24 14.10
N LYS A 51 2.03 4.33 13.34
CA LYS A 51 2.00 2.91 13.66
C LYS A 51 2.26 2.07 12.44
N ASP A 52 3.07 1.04 12.67
CA ASP A 52 3.25 -0.05 11.72
C ASP A 52 1.90 -0.69 11.38
N GLN A 53 1.70 -0.94 10.09
CA GLN A 53 0.54 -1.64 9.60
C GLN A 53 0.98 -2.98 9.02
N SER A 54 0.21 -4.02 9.31
CA SER A 54 0.38 -5.33 8.71
C SER A 54 -0.91 -5.76 8.02
N PHE A 55 -0.76 -6.31 6.84
CA PHE A 55 -1.83 -6.80 5.98
C PHE A 55 -1.55 -8.24 5.60
N SER A 56 -2.47 -9.13 5.92
CA SER A 56 -2.44 -10.53 5.47
C SER A 56 -2.57 -10.64 3.94
N SER A 57 -2.22 -11.78 3.35
CA SER A 57 -2.42 -12.01 1.90
C SER A 57 -3.89 -11.90 1.48
N GLY A 58 -4.83 -12.23 2.36
CA GLY A 58 -6.27 -11.97 2.17
C GLY A 58 -6.59 -10.49 2.06
N GLU A 59 -6.10 -9.69 3.01
CA GLU A 59 -6.25 -8.23 3.01
C GLU A 59 -5.56 -7.58 1.79
N VAL A 60 -4.38 -8.06 1.38
CA VAL A 60 -3.69 -7.58 0.16
C VAL A 60 -4.58 -7.76 -1.08
N ARG A 61 -5.20 -8.92 -1.24
CA ARG A 61 -6.12 -9.19 -2.37
C ARG A 61 -7.37 -8.32 -2.29
N GLN A 62 -7.93 -8.13 -1.10
CA GLN A 62 -9.07 -7.24 -0.90
C GLN A 62 -8.72 -5.78 -1.23
N ALA A 63 -7.54 -5.31 -0.80
CA ALA A 63 -7.05 -3.97 -1.09
C ALA A 63 -6.88 -3.76 -2.61
N LEU A 64 -6.31 -4.73 -3.34
CA LEU A 64 -6.25 -4.68 -4.80
C LEU A 64 -7.62 -4.54 -5.44
N ALA A 65 -8.59 -5.35 -5.00
CA ALA A 65 -9.96 -5.29 -5.52
C ALA A 65 -10.62 -3.91 -5.30
N GLN A 66 -10.26 -3.20 -4.23
CA GLN A 66 -10.76 -1.84 -3.94
C GLN A 66 -10.01 -0.74 -4.72
N LEU A 67 -8.73 -0.93 -5.02
CA LEU A 67 -7.90 0.09 -5.66
C LEU A 67 -7.87 0.00 -7.19
N LEU A 68 -7.95 -1.19 -7.77
CA LEU A 68 -7.94 -1.37 -9.23
C LEU A 68 -9.05 -0.59 -9.96
N PRO A 69 -10.31 -0.51 -9.46
CA PRO A 69 -11.34 0.30 -10.10
C PRO A 69 -10.99 1.79 -10.19
N LEU A 70 -10.20 2.32 -9.26
CA LEU A 70 -9.75 3.72 -9.28
C LEU A 70 -8.80 4.01 -10.45
N MET A 71 -8.17 2.98 -11.03
CA MET A 71 -7.32 3.14 -12.20
C MET A 71 -8.11 3.66 -13.41
N CYS A 72 -9.41 3.34 -13.50
CA CYS A 72 -10.28 3.75 -14.60
C CYS A 72 -10.91 5.15 -14.40
N VAL A 73 -10.74 5.76 -13.22
CA VAL A 73 -11.33 7.06 -12.88
C VAL A 73 -10.37 8.19 -13.27
N SER A 74 -10.90 9.37 -13.61
CA SER A 74 -10.05 10.56 -13.79
C SER A 74 -9.48 11.04 -12.45
N LEU A 75 -8.16 11.05 -12.34
CA LEU A 75 -7.39 11.42 -11.15
C LEU A 75 -6.38 12.49 -11.52
N SER A 76 -6.04 13.34 -10.56
CA SER A 76 -4.88 14.25 -10.70
C SER A 76 -3.58 13.46 -10.85
N GLY A 77 -2.53 14.11 -11.36
CA GLY A 77 -1.23 13.46 -11.54
C GLY A 77 -0.65 12.88 -10.25
N ALA A 78 -0.82 13.57 -9.11
CA ALA A 78 -0.34 13.10 -7.81
C ALA A 78 -1.14 11.90 -7.29
N GLU A 79 -2.48 11.94 -7.41
CA GLU A 79 -3.34 10.80 -7.05
C GLU A 79 -3.02 9.58 -7.91
N ARG A 80 -2.81 9.77 -9.22
CA ARG A 80 -2.43 8.69 -10.14
C ARG A 80 -1.10 8.06 -9.74
N ALA A 81 -0.06 8.88 -9.53
CA ALA A 81 1.26 8.39 -9.19
C ALA A 81 1.27 7.61 -7.87
N LEU A 82 0.54 8.09 -6.86
CA LEU A 82 0.40 7.36 -5.60
C LEU A 82 -0.40 6.05 -5.79
N LEU A 83 -1.51 6.09 -6.52
CA LEU A 83 -2.30 4.89 -6.79
C LEU A 83 -1.47 3.82 -7.49
N ASP A 84 -0.74 4.18 -8.55
CA ASP A 84 0.12 3.27 -9.30
C ASP A 84 1.19 2.64 -8.40
N LYS A 85 1.79 3.46 -7.51
CA LYS A 85 2.76 2.98 -6.51
C LYS A 85 2.13 1.94 -5.57
N LEU A 86 0.96 2.25 -5.00
CA LEU A 86 0.27 1.35 -4.06
C LEU A 86 -0.18 0.06 -4.74
N VAL A 87 -0.71 0.14 -5.96
CA VAL A 87 -1.11 -1.02 -6.75
C VAL A 87 0.12 -1.89 -7.08
N ALA A 88 1.24 -1.30 -7.47
CA ALA A 88 2.48 -2.04 -7.73
C ALA A 88 2.97 -2.81 -6.48
N VAL A 89 2.97 -2.16 -5.31
CA VAL A 89 3.33 -2.79 -4.02
C VAL A 89 2.42 -3.98 -3.71
N LEU A 90 1.10 -3.78 -3.81
CA LEU A 90 0.13 -4.83 -3.51
C LEU A 90 0.18 -5.97 -4.54
N CYS A 91 0.39 -5.68 -5.83
CA CYS A 91 0.58 -6.68 -6.87
C CYS A 91 1.82 -7.54 -6.59
N PHE A 92 2.93 -6.93 -6.16
CA PHE A 92 4.12 -7.67 -5.79
C PHE A 92 3.87 -8.58 -4.57
N ALA A 93 3.23 -8.05 -3.52
CA ALA A 93 2.86 -8.83 -2.33
C ALA A 93 1.94 -10.01 -2.68
N SER A 94 0.92 -9.76 -3.50
CA SER A 94 -0.02 -10.77 -4.00
C SER A 94 0.69 -11.85 -4.84
N HIS A 95 1.62 -11.46 -5.72
CA HIS A 95 2.40 -12.40 -6.53
C HIS A 95 3.29 -13.32 -5.68
N LYS A 96 3.77 -12.83 -4.53
CA LYS A 96 4.54 -13.63 -3.56
C LYS A 96 3.67 -14.50 -2.65
N ASP A 97 2.34 -14.36 -2.71
CA ASP A 97 1.36 -14.96 -1.79
C ASP A 97 1.70 -14.69 -0.31
N ASP A 98 2.25 -13.50 -0.04
CA ASP A 98 2.76 -13.11 1.26
C ASP A 98 2.03 -11.87 1.80
N GLY A 99 2.17 -11.64 3.10
CA GLY A 99 1.67 -10.41 3.73
C GLY A 99 2.49 -9.18 3.36
N LEU A 100 1.87 -8.01 3.51
CA LEU A 100 2.50 -6.70 3.35
C LEU A 100 2.62 -6.02 4.72
N HIS A 101 3.79 -5.46 5.00
CA HIS A 101 4.05 -4.67 6.20
C HIS A 101 4.42 -3.25 5.78
N ALA A 102 3.72 -2.26 6.32
CA ALA A 102 4.06 -0.85 6.20
C ALA A 102 4.70 -0.44 7.52
N LEU A 103 6.01 -0.19 7.52
CA LEU A 103 6.79 0.21 8.68
C LEU A 103 6.79 1.74 8.74
N ALA A 104 6.26 2.30 9.82
CA ALA A 104 6.28 3.74 10.02
C ALA A 104 7.72 4.18 10.37
N ASP A 105 8.12 5.35 9.89
CA ASP A 105 9.40 6.00 10.23
C ASP A 105 9.25 6.92 11.45
#